data_AF-A0A3B9YXR4-F1
#
_entry.id   AF-A0A3B9YXR4-F1
#
_cell.length_a   1.000
_cell.length_b   1.000
_cell.length_c   1.000
_cell.angle_alpha   90.00
_cell.angle_beta   90.00
_cell.angle_gamma   90.00
#
_symmetry.space_group_name_H-M   'P 1'
#
loop_
_entity.id
_entity.type
_entity.pdbx_description
1 polymer ?
#
loop_
_entity_poly.entity_id
_entity_poly.type
_entity_poly.pdbx_seq_one_letter_code
_entity_poly.pdbx_strand_id
1 'polypeptide(L)' 'RYRRMSKLGVRNIHGYNERIAKAAQKGESLTRQVQTGFDATTGQPQYEEEDISLSPMPFIVVIVDEMADLML' A
#
# COMPACT_ATOMS: atom_id res chain seq x y z
N ARG A 1 6.79 0.26 0.09
CA ARG A 1 6.06 0.73 -1.12
C ARG A 1 5.31 -0.39 -1.82
N TYR A 2 5.98 -1.48 -2.22
CA TYR A 2 5.34 -2.64 -2.88
C TYR A 2 4.08 -3.17 -2.17
N ARG A 3 4.12 -3.35 -0.84
CA ARG A 3 2.94 -3.81 -0.07
C ARG A 3 1.72 -2.90 -0.27
N ARG A 4 1.88 -1.56 -0.21
CA ARG A 4 0.79 -0.59 -0.41
C ARG A 4 0.24 -0.64 -1.84
N MET A 5 1.11 -0.81 -2.83
CA MET A 5 0.71 -0.93 -4.24
C MET A 5 -0.03 -2.25 -4.50
N SER A 6 0.46 -3.37 -3.97
CA SER A 6 -0.19 -4.68 -4.05
C SER A 6 -1.58 -4.67 -3.42
N LYS A 7 -1.75 -4.00 -2.26
CA LYS A 7 -3.07 -3.84 -1.62
C LYS A 7 -4.10 -3.14 -2.51
N LEU A 8 -3.67 -2.25 -3.41
CA LEU A 8 -4.53 -1.54 -4.36
C LEU A 8 -4.52 -2.12 -5.78
N GLY A 9 -3.83 -3.25 -6.01
CA GLY A 9 -3.73 -3.88 -7.32
C GLY A 9 -2.99 -3.06 -8.38
N VAL A 10 -2.14 -2.11 -7.96
CA VAL A 10 -1.40 -1.23 -8.86
C VAL A 10 0.06 -1.67 -8.99
N ARG A 11 0.66 -1.42 -10.17
CA ARG A 11 2.02 -1.90 -10.50
C ARG A 11 3.12 -0.87 -10.26
N ASN A 12 2.78 0.40 -10.13
CA ASN A 12 3.74 1.50 -9.99
C ASN A 12 3.18 2.64 -9.11
N ILE A 13 4.06 3.57 -8.71
CA ILE A 13 3.73 4.67 -7.81
C ILE A 13 2.75 5.65 -8.46
N HIS A 14 2.91 5.90 -9.77
CA HIS A 14 2.00 6.77 -10.50
C HIS A 14 0.55 6.28 -10.41
N GLY A 15 0.31 5.01 -10.74
CA GLY A 15 -1.01 4.38 -10.64
C GLY A 15 -1.54 4.29 -9.21
N TYR A 16 -0.67 4.14 -8.21
CA TYR A 16 -1.06 4.26 -6.80
C TYR A 16 -1.62 5.66 -6.51
N ASN A 17 -0.87 6.71 -6.85
CA ASN A 17 -1.26 8.09 -6.58
C ASN A 17 -2.54 8.48 -7.34
N GLU A 18 -2.73 8.04 -8.58
CA GLU A 18 -3.98 8.25 -9.31
C GLU A 18 -5.18 7.60 -8.60
N ARG A 19 -5.02 6.37 -8.10
CA ARG A 19 -6.11 5.66 -7.42
C ARG A 19 -6.47 6.32 -6.09
N ILE A 20 -5.46 6.76 -5.33
CA ILE A 20 -5.65 7.53 -4.10
C ILE A 20 -6.37 8.86 -4.38
N ALA A 21 -5.94 9.61 -5.41
CA ALA A 21 -6.56 10.89 -5.76
C ALA A 21 -8.03 10.72 -6.19
N LYS A 22 -8.35 9.69 -6.98
CA LYS A 22 -9.72 9.37 -7.38
C LYS A 22 -10.60 9.02 -6.17
N ALA A 23 -10.09 8.23 -5.23
CA ALA A 23 -10.83 7.87 -4.02
C ALA A 23 -11.06 9.11 -3.13
N ALA A 24 -10.03 9.93 -2.93
CA ALA A 24 -10.14 11.17 -2.15
C ALA A 24 -11.14 12.17 -2.75
N GLN A 25 -11.16 12.34 -4.08
CA GLN A 25 -12.14 13.19 -4.77
C GLN A 25 -13.58 12.70 -4.60
N LYS A 26 -13.78 11.38 -4.48
CA LYS A 26 -15.10 10.78 -4.28
C LYS A 26 -15.52 10.68 -2.81
N GLY A 27 -14.63 11.01 -1.87
CA GLY A 27 -14.86 10.73 -0.45
C GLY A 27 -14.95 9.24 -0.13
N GLU A 28 -14.38 8.38 -0.98
CA GLU A 28 -14.42 6.93 -0.85
C GLU A 28 -13.35 6.46 0.14
N SER A 29 -13.75 5.71 1.17
CA SER A 29 -12.81 5.02 2.05
C SER A 29 -12.37 3.71 1.41
N LEU A 30 -11.07 3.56 1.15
CA LEU A 30 -10.53 2.34 0.58
C LEU A 30 -10.28 1.33 1.69
N THR A 31 -11.06 0.25 1.74
CA THR A 31 -10.86 -0.86 2.70
C THR A 31 -10.43 -2.13 1.98
N ARG A 32 -9.79 -3.04 2.71
CA ARG A 32 -9.46 -4.38 2.20
C ARG A 32 -9.76 -5.42 3.26
N GLN A 33 -10.49 -6.47 2.86
CA GLN A 33 -10.65 -7.66 3.69
C GLN A 33 -9.34 -8.46 3.71
N VAL A 34 -8.84 -8.72 4.91
CA VAL A 34 -7.66 -9.54 5.16
C VAL A 34 -8.07 -10.68 6.09
N GLN A 35 -7.69 -11.91 5.75
CA GLN A 35 -7.88 -13.03 6.66
C GLN A 35 -6.89 -12.91 7.81
N THR A 36 -7.38 -12.74 9.04
CA THR A 36 -6.53 -12.58 10.24
C THR A 36 -6.35 -13.88 11.01
N GLY A 37 -7.16 -14.90 10.72
CA GLY A 37 -6.98 -16.23 11.30
C GLY A 37 -8.15 -17.17 11.06
N PHE A 38 -8.34 -18.08 12.00
CA PHE A 38 -9.48 -18.99 12.07
C PHE A 38 -10.06 -18.93 13.48
N ASP A 39 -11.39 -18.93 13.57
CA ASP A 39 -12.09 -18.97 14.84
C ASP A 39 -11.77 -20.29 15.57
N ALA A 40 -11.30 -20.20 16.82
CA ALA A 40 -10.86 -21.36 17.60
C ALA A 40 -11.98 -22.37 17.93
N THR A 41 -13.24 -21.95 17.82
CA THR A 41 -14.41 -22.76 18.19
C THR A 41 -15.05 -23.40 16.97
N THR A 42 -15.12 -22.66 15.85
CA THR A 42 -15.82 -23.10 14.63
C THR A 42 -14.88 -23.53 13.50
N GLY A 43 -13.59 -23.21 13.58
CA GLY A 43 -12.61 -23.46 12.53
C GLY A 43 -12.83 -22.62 11.26
N GLN A 44 -13.74 -21.65 11.29
CA GLN A 44 -14.06 -20.81 10.14
C GLN A 44 -13.03 -19.68 9.99
N PRO A 45 -12.68 -19.28 8.75
CA PRO A 45 -11.77 -18.16 8.52
C PRO A 45 -12.36 -16.84 9.02
N GLN A 46 -11.60 -16.10 9.82
CA GLN A 46 -11.94 -14.75 10.27
C GLN A 46 -11.30 -13.72 9.35
N TYR A 47 -12.11 -12.71 8.98
CA TYR A 47 -11.71 -11.61 8.11
C TYR A 47 -11.89 -10.29 8.83
N GLU A 48 -10.91 -9.40 8.70
CA GLU A 48 -10.98 -8.01 9.18
C GLU A 48 -10.87 -7.04 8.00
N GLU A 49 -11.56 -5.91 8.11
CA GLU A 49 -11.39 -4.80 7.18
C GLU A 49 -10.26 -3.90 7.65
N GLU A 50 -9.21 -3.81 6.83
CA GLU A 50 -8.11 -2.89 7.07
C GLU A 50 -8.31 -1.62 6.23
N ASP A 51 -8.37 -0.47 6.90
CA ASP A 51 -8.44 0.84 6.25
C ASP A 51 -7.12 1.18 5.53
N ILE A 52 -7.24 1.64 4.28
CA ILE A 52 -6.12 2.11 3.48
C ILE A 52 -6.11 3.64 3.51
N SER A 53 -5.09 4.20 4.15
CA SER A 53 -4.86 5.65 4.16
C SER A 53 -4.76 6.24 2.75
N LEU A 54 -5.53 7.32 2.53
CA LEU A 54 -5.56 8.09 1.29
C LEU A 54 -4.40 9.09 1.14
N SER A 55 -3.21 8.70 1.57
CA SER A 55 -2.01 9.54 1.44
C SER A 55 -1.24 9.19 0.14
N PRO A 56 -0.95 10.17 -0.75
CA PRO A 56 -0.09 9.91 -1.90
C PRO A 56 1.33 9.54 -1.46
N MET A 57 2.02 8.74 -2.26
CA MET A 57 3.43 8.38 -2.05
C MET A 57 4.35 9.29 -2.90
N PRO A 58 5.30 10.03 -2.30
CA PRO A 58 6.22 10.89 -3.05
C PRO A 58 7.25 10.06 -3.82
N PHE A 59 7.85 10.59 -4.87
CA PHE A 59 9.07 9.99 -5.43
C PHE A 59 10.26 10.26 -4.49
N ILE A 60 11.11 9.25 -4.30
CA ILE A 60 12.35 9.41 -3.55
C ILE A 60 13.47 9.38 -4.58
N VAL A 61 14.27 10.44 -4.61
CA VAL A 61 15.46 10.54 -5.44
C VAL A 61 16.65 10.43 -4.51
N VAL A 62 17.50 9.43 -4.74
CA VAL A 62 18.76 9.27 -4.01
C VAL A 62 19.86 9.74 -4.95
N ILE A 63 20.59 10.77 -4.53
CA ILE A 63 21.71 11.34 -5.29
C ILE A 63 22.98 10.85 -4.62
N VAL A 64 23.87 10.26 -5.43
CA VAL A 64 25.21 9.86 -5.00
C VAL A 64 26.16 10.61 -5.92
N ASP A 65 27.00 11.47 -5.34
CA ASP A 65 27.98 12.25 -6.09
C ASP A 65 29.07 11.34 -6.68
N GLU A 66 29.60 10.42 -5.86
CA GLU A 66 30.60 9.43 -6.25
C GLU A 66 30.25 8.04 -5.71
N MET A 67 30.10 7.06 -6.60
CA MET A 67 29.73 5.69 -6.23
C MET A 67 30.90 4.92 -5.61
N ALA A 68 32.14 5.28 -5.99
CA ALA A 68 33.34 4.59 -5.52
C ALA A 68 33.55 4.70 -4.00
N ASP A 69 33.27 5.88 -3.43
CA ASP A 69 33.45 6.15 -1.98
C ASP A 69 32.51 5.33 -1.09
N LEU A 70 31.43 4.78 -1.66
CA LEU A 70 30.40 4.03 -0.93
C LEU A 70 30.71 2.53 -0.83
N MET A 71 31.65 2.01 -1.63
CA MET A 71 31.93 0.57 -1.75
C MET A 71 33.15 0.09 -0.91
N LEU A 72 33.40 0.73 0.24
CA LEU A 72 34.47 0.33 1.17
C LEU A 72 34.19 -0.99 1.90
#